data_AF-A0A521UML6-F1
#
_entry.id   AF-A0A521UML6-F1
#
_cell.length_a   1.000
_cell.length_b   1.000
_cell.length_c   1.000
_cell.angle_alpha   90.00
_cell.angle_beta   90.00
_cell.angle_gamma   90.00
#
_symmetry.space_group_name_H-M   'P 1'
#
loop_
_entity.id
_entity.type
_entity.pdbx_description
1 polymer ?
#
loop_
_entity_poly.entity_id
_entity_poly.type
_entity_poly.pdbx_seq_one_letter_code
_entity_poly.pdbx_strand_id
1 'polypeptide(L)'
;MATPEPSSKRTPTRSKVEFEPPSELAKYLPYLAAAAGFGVLVLTVTRSARYGVYAATALLAIAFLGLAYVAWEHTTTLPDGDRLRPMLRAVTVAVLLATVGPAAITLHPPAPQSVVQLTRPGDRAEVTVRGAAATVVLEAEGAFAPDVGAEAQAHYELTAARGSTEERVRGLFQRASEEGPTASRRVSATVASRHVLGTIHGAGPMTVILDRLPESVQPPLRVVVRAEPFSQKMLAALFALLAVAVLWVDVKVSRRKIESAYAASMGVVLASTFYLHGHFTRASLPSDLLAATLVGVLGGGVGGEILARIARGVAPGKS
;
A
#
# COMPACT_ATOMS: atom_id res chain seq x y z
N MET A 1 -84.20 21.01 27.01
CA MET A 1 -82.88 20.95 26.34
C MET A 1 -82.12 19.78 26.94
N ALA A 2 -81.97 18.70 26.18
CA ALA A 2 -81.22 17.51 26.57
C ALA A 2 -79.79 17.65 26.07
N THR A 3 -78.81 17.54 26.97
CA THR A 3 -77.38 17.49 26.65
C THR A 3 -76.97 16.07 26.22
N PRO A 4 -76.25 15.91 25.10
CA PRO A 4 -75.84 14.59 24.60
C PRO A 4 -74.60 14.05 25.34
N GLU A 5 -74.53 12.72 25.46
CA GLU A 5 -73.41 11.96 26.02
C GLU A 5 -72.07 12.21 25.28
N PRO A 6 -70.92 12.17 25.99
CA PRO A 6 -69.63 12.17 25.34
C PRO A 6 -69.24 10.76 24.86
N SER A 7 -69.13 10.66 23.54
CA SER A 7 -68.38 9.69 22.72
C SER A 7 -67.20 9.00 23.42
N SER A 8 -67.32 7.67 23.53
CA SER A 8 -66.23 6.73 23.86
C SER A 8 -65.16 6.73 22.76
N LYS A 9 -64.02 7.37 23.02
CA LYS A 9 -62.81 7.20 22.22
C LYS A 9 -62.02 5.99 22.73
N ARG A 10 -62.13 4.87 22.02
CA ARG A 10 -61.20 3.73 22.14
C ARG A 10 -59.78 4.20 21.81
N THR A 11 -58.87 4.08 22.77
CA THR A 11 -57.43 4.21 22.54
C THR A 11 -56.93 2.95 21.83
N PRO A 12 -56.22 3.04 20.69
CA PRO A 12 -55.64 1.86 20.07
C PRO A 12 -54.44 1.38 20.89
N THR A 13 -54.48 0.10 21.28
CA THR A 13 -53.38 -0.61 21.93
C THR A 13 -52.19 -0.65 20.98
N ARG A 14 -51.12 0.07 21.32
CA ARG A 14 -49.85 0.07 20.58
C ARG A 14 -49.23 -1.31 20.74
N SER A 15 -49.21 -2.11 19.66
CA SER A 15 -48.50 -3.39 19.65
C SER A 15 -47.01 -3.11 19.90
N LYS A 16 -46.48 -3.70 20.98
CA LYS A 16 -45.03 -3.82 21.18
C LYS A 16 -44.52 -4.72 20.07
N VAL A 17 -43.97 -4.12 19.01
CA VAL A 17 -43.08 -4.85 18.10
C VAL A 17 -41.83 -5.13 18.91
N GLU A 18 -41.73 -6.35 19.42
CA GLU A 18 -40.56 -6.87 20.10
C GLU A 18 -39.48 -7.04 19.03
N PHE A 19 -38.61 -6.04 18.92
CA PHE A 19 -37.45 -6.08 18.04
C PHE A 19 -36.46 -7.08 18.64
N GLU A 20 -36.41 -8.28 18.06
CA GLU A 20 -35.39 -9.26 18.35
C GLU A 20 -34.02 -8.61 18.03
N PRO A 21 -33.11 -8.48 19.01
CA PRO A 21 -31.83 -7.83 18.77
C PRO A 21 -31.07 -8.64 17.71
N PRO A 22 -30.42 -7.99 16.73
CA PRO A 22 -29.67 -8.70 15.70
C PRO A 22 -28.64 -9.60 16.38
N SER A 23 -28.54 -10.85 15.91
CA SER A 23 -27.63 -11.85 16.44
C SER A 23 -26.20 -11.29 16.51
N GLU A 24 -25.44 -11.68 17.53
CA GLU A 24 -24.03 -11.25 17.70
C GLU A 24 -23.21 -11.43 16.41
N LEU A 25 -23.52 -12.46 15.61
CA LEU A 25 -22.90 -12.71 14.29
C LEU A 25 -23.24 -11.67 13.23
N ALA A 26 -24.44 -11.10 13.24
CA ALA A 26 -24.85 -10.07 12.27
C ALA A 26 -24.03 -8.78 12.43
N LYS A 27 -23.50 -8.50 13.63
CA LYS A 27 -22.56 -7.39 13.87
C LYS A 27 -21.23 -7.60 13.13
N TYR A 28 -20.81 -8.85 12.92
CA TYR A 28 -19.53 -9.18 12.30
C TYR A 28 -19.62 -9.40 10.77
N LEU A 29 -20.83 -9.56 10.22
CA LEU A 29 -21.07 -9.80 8.80
C LEU A 29 -20.42 -8.75 7.87
N PRO A 30 -20.48 -7.44 8.15
CA PRO A 30 -19.84 -6.42 7.32
C PRO A 30 -18.31 -6.55 7.32
N TYR A 31 -17.72 -6.93 8.46
CA TYR A 31 -16.28 -7.12 8.60
C TYR A 31 -15.81 -8.37 7.85
N LEU A 32 -16.59 -9.46 7.90
CA LEU A 32 -16.32 -10.67 7.12
C LEU A 32 -16.43 -10.42 5.61
N ALA A 33 -17.44 -9.67 5.17
CA ALA A 33 -17.59 -9.29 3.77
C ALA A 33 -16.43 -8.38 3.30
N ALA A 34 -16.01 -7.43 4.12
CA ALA A 34 -14.85 -6.58 3.84
C ALA A 34 -13.55 -7.38 3.77
N ALA A 35 -13.32 -8.32 4.70
CA ALA A 35 -12.16 -9.19 4.72
C ALA A 35 -12.13 -10.13 3.50
N ALA A 36 -13.27 -10.70 3.11
CA ALA A 36 -13.39 -11.53 1.91
C ALA A 36 -13.12 -10.72 0.63
N GLY A 37 -13.69 -9.52 0.51
CA GLY A 37 -13.44 -8.61 -0.60
C GLY A 37 -11.96 -8.21 -0.69
N PHE A 38 -11.33 -7.92 0.45
CA PHE A 38 -9.90 -7.63 0.53
C PHE A 38 -9.06 -8.83 0.08
N GLY A 39 -9.40 -10.05 0.54
CA GLY A 39 -8.73 -11.28 0.15
C GLY A 39 -8.79 -11.55 -1.35
N VAL A 40 -9.96 -11.38 -1.98
CA VAL A 40 -10.13 -11.55 -3.44
C VAL A 40 -9.30 -10.52 -4.21
N LEU A 41 -9.29 -9.26 -3.77
CA LEU A 41 -8.51 -8.22 -4.42
C LEU A 41 -7.00 -8.43 -4.25
N VAL A 42 -6.51 -8.86 -3.08
CA VAL A 42 -5.10 -9.24 -2.87
C VAL A 42 -4.72 -10.41 -3.77
N LEU A 43 -5.57 -11.43 -3.87
CA LEU A 43 -5.36 -12.56 -4.78
C LEU A 43 -5.26 -12.08 -6.24
N THR A 44 -6.09 -11.11 -6.63
CA THR A 44 -6.09 -10.53 -7.98
C THR A 44 -4.82 -9.73 -8.25
N VAL A 45 -4.32 -8.96 -7.27
CA VAL A 45 -3.04 -8.23 -7.35
C VAL A 45 -1.87 -9.20 -7.53
N THR A 46 -1.86 -10.30 -6.79
CA THR A 46 -0.76 -11.29 -6.85
C THR A 46 -0.77 -12.17 -8.10
N ARG A 47 -1.92 -12.36 -8.76
CA ARG A 47 -2.05 -13.27 -9.91
C ARG A 47 -2.00 -12.62 -11.28
N SER A 48 -2.20 -11.32 -11.40
CA SER A 48 -2.17 -10.66 -12.71
C SER A 48 -1.49 -9.30 -12.64
N ALA A 49 -0.38 -9.15 -13.36
CA ALA A 49 0.30 -7.85 -13.49
C ALA A 49 -0.59 -6.81 -14.17
N ARG A 50 -1.47 -7.24 -15.09
CA ARG A 50 -2.35 -6.37 -15.88
C ARG A 50 -3.55 -5.87 -15.08
N TYR A 51 -4.17 -6.73 -14.28
CA TYR A 51 -5.30 -6.35 -13.41
C TYR A 51 -4.86 -5.87 -12.03
N GLY A 52 -3.60 -6.10 -11.65
CA GLY A 52 -3.08 -5.76 -10.33
C GLY A 52 -3.09 -4.27 -10.03
N VAL A 53 -2.85 -3.40 -11.02
CA VAL A 53 -2.93 -1.94 -10.82
C VAL A 53 -4.37 -1.49 -10.58
N TYR A 54 -5.33 -2.00 -11.36
CA TYR A 54 -6.75 -1.68 -11.17
C TYR A 54 -7.30 -2.23 -9.86
N ALA A 55 -6.94 -3.46 -9.49
CA ALA A 55 -7.27 -4.08 -8.21
C ALA A 55 -6.65 -3.32 -7.03
N ALA A 56 -5.38 -2.91 -7.13
CA ALA A 56 -4.71 -2.09 -6.11
C ALA A 56 -5.36 -0.71 -5.96
N THR A 57 -5.75 -0.08 -7.07
CA THR A 57 -6.45 1.21 -7.07
C THR A 57 -7.83 1.09 -6.42
N ALA A 58 -8.60 0.06 -6.76
CA ALA A 58 -9.91 -0.20 -6.17
C ALA A 58 -9.81 -0.51 -4.67
N LEU A 59 -8.82 -1.31 -4.25
CA LEU A 59 -8.51 -1.58 -2.84
C LEU A 59 -8.21 -0.31 -2.07
N LEU A 60 -7.32 0.53 -2.61
CA LEU A 60 -6.95 1.79 -1.99
C LEU A 60 -8.17 2.70 -1.88
N ALA A 61 -8.98 2.84 -2.93
CA ALA A 61 -10.17 3.68 -2.91
C ALA A 61 -11.19 3.21 -1.86
N ILE A 62 -11.47 1.90 -1.78
CA ILE A 62 -12.39 1.32 -0.79
C ILE A 62 -11.84 1.50 0.62
N ALA A 63 -10.55 1.23 0.83
CA ALA A 63 -9.88 1.45 2.11
C ALA A 63 -9.96 2.93 2.51
N PHE A 64 -9.58 3.85 1.63
CA PHE A 64 -9.62 5.29 1.91
C PHE A 64 -11.03 5.78 2.26
N LEU A 65 -12.06 5.38 1.51
CA LEU A 65 -13.44 5.80 1.75
C LEU A 65 -14.00 5.21 3.05
N GLY A 66 -13.82 3.91 3.27
CA GLY A 66 -14.27 3.26 4.51
C GLY A 66 -13.55 3.81 5.75
N LEU A 67 -12.28 4.15 5.62
CA LEU A 67 -11.45 4.62 6.73
C LEU A 67 -11.66 6.12 7.00
N ALA A 68 -11.93 6.92 5.97
CA ALA A 68 -12.42 8.29 6.13
C ALA A 68 -13.81 8.31 6.82
N TYR A 69 -14.68 7.34 6.51
CA TYR A 69 -15.98 7.19 7.17
C TYR A 69 -15.82 6.83 8.65
N VAL A 70 -15.03 5.81 8.98
CA VAL A 70 -14.77 5.40 10.40
C VAL A 70 -14.11 6.53 11.19
N ALA A 71 -13.20 7.27 10.57
CA ALA A 71 -12.57 8.40 11.24
C ALA A 71 -13.57 9.55 11.45
N TRP A 72 -14.41 9.83 10.46
CA TRP A 72 -15.47 10.83 10.57
C TRP A 72 -16.47 10.46 11.67
N GLU A 73 -16.91 9.20 11.72
CA GLU A 73 -17.78 8.66 12.78
C GLU A 73 -17.14 8.85 14.17
N HIS A 74 -15.86 8.53 14.34
CA HIS A 74 -15.17 8.77 15.63
C HIS A 74 -14.96 10.25 15.96
N THR A 75 -15.00 11.15 14.99
CA THR A 75 -15.01 12.59 15.28
C THR A 75 -16.38 13.10 15.73
N THR A 76 -17.47 12.44 15.33
CA THR A 76 -18.84 12.82 15.68
C THR A 76 -19.33 12.15 16.96
N THR A 77 -18.74 11.02 17.37
CA THR A 77 -19.07 10.34 18.64
C THR A 77 -18.54 11.05 19.89
N LEU A 78 -17.48 11.87 19.78
CA LEU A 78 -16.99 12.67 20.89
C LEU A 78 -17.87 13.90 21.13
N PRO A 79 -18.10 14.36 22.38
CA PRO A 79 -18.89 15.58 22.66
C PRO A 79 -18.31 16.86 22.04
N ASP A 80 -19.18 17.82 21.74
CA ASP A 80 -18.79 19.16 21.30
C ASP A 80 -17.98 19.86 22.42
N GLY A 81 -16.74 20.27 22.12
CA GLY A 81 -15.81 20.88 23.09
C GLY A 81 -14.72 19.95 23.62
N ASP A 82 -14.74 18.67 23.24
CA ASP A 82 -13.69 17.74 23.61
C ASP A 82 -12.35 18.07 22.94
N ARG A 83 -11.30 18.28 23.74
CA ARG A 83 -9.93 18.53 23.27
C ARG A 83 -9.33 17.38 22.45
N LEU A 84 -9.86 16.16 22.53
CA LEU A 84 -9.42 15.04 21.69
C LEU A 84 -9.95 15.10 20.26
N ARG A 85 -11.11 15.72 20.05
CA ARG A 85 -11.73 15.81 18.73
C ARG A 85 -10.83 16.52 17.69
N PRO A 86 -10.22 17.69 17.95
CA PRO A 86 -9.30 18.30 16.98
C PRO A 86 -8.06 17.45 16.73
N MET A 87 -7.57 16.72 17.74
CA MET A 87 -6.40 15.86 17.59
C MET A 87 -6.70 14.62 16.76
N LEU A 88 -7.86 13.99 16.95
CA LEU A 88 -8.32 12.85 16.14
C LEU A 88 -8.49 13.27 14.68
N ARG A 89 -9.05 14.46 14.43
CA ARG A 89 -9.13 15.06 13.08
C ARG A 89 -7.74 15.28 12.48
N ALA A 90 -6.83 15.90 13.23
CA ALA A 90 -5.49 16.20 12.74
C ALA A 90 -4.70 14.94 12.37
N VAL A 91 -4.71 13.92 13.23
CA VAL A 91 -4.02 12.64 12.98
C VAL A 91 -4.64 11.91 11.79
N THR A 92 -5.97 11.88 11.69
CA THR A 92 -6.67 11.29 10.53
C THR A 92 -6.24 11.96 9.22
N VAL A 93 -6.28 13.30 9.18
CA VAL A 93 -5.88 14.05 7.98
C VAL A 93 -4.41 13.80 7.66
N ALA A 94 -3.54 13.76 8.68
CA ALA A 94 -2.13 13.46 8.49
C ALA A 94 -1.90 12.06 7.89
N VAL A 95 -2.60 11.03 8.39
CA VAL A 95 -2.54 9.67 7.82
C VAL A 95 -3.03 9.65 6.38
N LEU A 96 -4.15 10.30 6.08
CA LEU A 96 -4.71 10.35 4.73
C LEU A 96 -3.73 11.04 3.76
N LEU A 97 -3.20 12.20 4.13
CA LEU A 97 -2.23 12.92 3.29
C LEU A 97 -0.93 12.12 3.08
N ALA A 98 -0.44 11.47 4.14
CA ALA A 98 0.78 10.66 4.09
C ALA A 98 0.64 9.39 3.25
N THR A 99 -0.59 8.94 2.99
CA THR A 99 -0.85 7.70 2.23
C THR A 99 -1.25 7.98 0.79
N VAL A 100 -1.98 9.07 0.50
CA VAL A 100 -2.37 9.46 -0.87
C VAL A 100 -1.16 9.71 -1.77
N GLY A 101 -0.16 10.45 -1.30
CA GLY A 101 1.04 10.78 -2.09
C GLY A 101 1.82 9.54 -2.54
N PRO A 102 2.26 8.68 -1.60
CA PRO A 102 2.96 7.43 -1.94
C PRO A 102 2.10 6.48 -2.77
N ALA A 103 0.80 6.36 -2.49
CA ALA A 103 -0.10 5.56 -3.31
C ALA A 103 -0.18 6.06 -4.76
N ALA A 104 -0.34 7.37 -4.96
CA ALA A 104 -0.39 7.98 -6.29
C ALA A 104 0.92 7.75 -7.07
N ILE A 105 2.08 7.90 -6.43
CA ILE A 105 3.39 7.64 -7.06
C ILE A 105 3.58 6.15 -7.37
N THR A 106 3.06 5.28 -6.53
CA THR A 106 3.13 3.83 -6.76
C THR A 106 2.31 3.42 -7.98
N LEU A 107 1.10 3.97 -8.11
CA LEU A 107 0.19 3.70 -9.24
C LEU A 107 0.61 4.44 -10.52
N HIS A 108 1.17 5.63 -10.37
CA HIS A 108 1.62 6.51 -11.44
C HIS A 108 3.07 6.91 -11.18
N PRO A 109 4.02 5.99 -11.44
CA PRO A 109 5.43 6.27 -11.23
C PRO A 109 5.86 7.49 -12.06
N PRO A 110 6.79 8.31 -11.52
CA PRO A 110 7.26 9.49 -12.21
C PRO A 110 7.80 9.12 -13.60
N ALA A 111 7.60 10.03 -14.56
CA ALA A 111 8.06 9.84 -15.92
C ALA A 111 9.57 9.51 -15.93
N PRO A 112 10.03 8.67 -16.88
CA PRO A 112 11.45 8.42 -17.09
C PRO A 112 12.25 9.71 -17.16
N GLN A 113 13.29 9.83 -16.36
CA GLN A 113 14.24 10.94 -16.46
C GLN A 113 15.15 10.76 -17.67
N SER A 114 15.50 9.51 -17.95
CA SER A 114 16.21 9.13 -19.17
C SER A 114 15.91 7.69 -19.55
N VAL A 115 16.20 7.37 -20.81
CA VAL A 115 16.15 6.03 -21.36
C VAL A 115 17.44 5.84 -22.14
N VAL A 116 18.26 4.89 -21.73
CA VAL A 116 19.52 4.58 -22.40
C VAL A 116 19.46 3.19 -23.01
N GLN A 117 20.17 2.99 -24.12
CA GLN A 117 20.27 1.71 -24.80
C GLN A 117 21.71 1.24 -24.74
N LEU A 118 21.94 0.08 -24.14
CA LEU A 118 23.26 -0.53 -23.97
C LEU A 118 23.28 -1.82 -24.77
N THR A 119 24.17 -1.93 -25.74
CA THR A 119 24.19 -3.01 -26.73
C THR A 119 25.19 -4.09 -26.35
N ARG A 120 26.33 -3.71 -25.78
CA ARG A 120 27.44 -4.60 -25.48
C ARG A 120 28.00 -4.39 -24.08
N PRO A 121 28.55 -5.43 -23.45
CA PRO A 121 29.36 -5.27 -22.24
C PRO A 121 30.46 -4.23 -22.46
N GLY A 122 30.61 -3.31 -21.51
CA GLY A 122 31.49 -2.14 -21.59
C GLY A 122 30.81 -0.86 -22.10
N ASP A 123 29.61 -0.93 -22.70
CA ASP A 123 28.87 0.26 -23.12
C ASP A 123 28.55 1.14 -21.92
N ARG A 124 28.73 2.45 -22.09
CA ARG A 124 28.51 3.46 -21.07
C ARG A 124 27.54 4.51 -21.59
N ALA A 125 26.61 4.91 -20.74
CA ALA A 125 25.72 6.03 -21.04
C ALA A 125 25.70 7.01 -19.86
N GLU A 126 25.84 8.29 -20.17
CA GLU A 126 25.67 9.36 -19.19
C GLU A 126 24.20 9.80 -19.13
N VAL A 127 23.72 9.95 -17.90
CA VAL A 127 22.36 10.28 -17.55
C VAL A 127 22.38 11.43 -16.56
N THR A 128 21.51 12.42 -16.74
CA THR A 128 21.31 13.46 -15.72
C THR A 128 20.02 13.18 -14.95
N VAL A 129 20.16 12.88 -13.66
CA VAL A 129 19.01 12.76 -12.75
C VAL A 129 18.61 14.16 -12.28
N ARG A 130 17.33 14.53 -12.43
CA ARG A 130 16.81 15.85 -12.05
C ARG A 130 15.80 15.77 -10.91
N GLY A 131 15.63 16.90 -10.22
CA GLY A 131 14.59 17.08 -9.20
C GLY A 131 14.88 16.43 -7.85
N ALA A 132 13.83 16.28 -7.04
CA ALA A 132 13.90 15.58 -5.76
C ALA A 132 14.06 14.07 -6.01
N ALA A 133 15.31 13.61 -6.09
CA ALA A 133 15.66 12.20 -6.26
C ALA A 133 16.13 11.61 -4.93
N ALA A 134 15.21 11.48 -3.96
CA ALA A 134 15.51 10.78 -2.71
C ALA A 134 15.96 9.33 -3.00
N THR A 135 15.40 8.75 -4.05
CA THR A 135 15.74 7.42 -4.55
C THR A 135 15.96 7.48 -6.05
N VAL A 136 17.00 6.80 -6.54
CA VAL A 136 17.22 6.58 -7.97
C VAL A 136 16.88 5.12 -8.27
N VAL A 137 16.12 4.92 -9.35
CA VAL A 137 15.64 3.61 -9.76
C VAL A 137 16.13 3.34 -11.18
N LEU A 138 16.72 2.17 -11.39
CA LEU A 138 17.08 1.64 -12.69
C LEU A 138 16.12 0.52 -13.05
N GLU A 139 15.44 0.66 -14.18
CA GLU A 139 14.56 -0.36 -14.74
C GLU A 139 15.18 -0.84 -16.05
N ALA A 140 15.73 -2.05 -16.03
CA ALA A 140 16.32 -2.68 -17.19
C ALA A 140 15.25 -3.49 -17.92
N GLU A 141 15.09 -3.25 -19.21
CA GLU A 141 14.19 -3.94 -20.11
C GLU A 141 15.00 -4.63 -21.21
N GLY A 142 14.74 -5.91 -21.41
CA GLY A 142 15.34 -6.70 -22.47
C GLY A 142 14.34 -7.68 -23.07
N ALA A 143 14.74 -8.30 -24.18
CA ALA A 143 13.99 -9.37 -24.82
C ALA A 143 14.81 -10.65 -24.87
N PHE A 144 14.20 -11.79 -24.56
CA PHE A 144 14.86 -13.08 -24.78
C PHE A 144 14.93 -13.40 -26.28
N ALA A 145 16.00 -14.09 -26.69
CA ALA A 145 16.08 -14.61 -28.05
C ALA A 145 14.94 -15.62 -28.34
N PRO A 146 14.43 -15.71 -29.58
CA PRO A 146 13.21 -16.45 -29.90
C PRO A 146 13.31 -17.96 -29.67
N ASP A 147 14.51 -18.49 -29.72
CA ASP A 147 14.91 -19.89 -29.52
C ASP A 147 15.01 -20.29 -28.04
N VAL A 148 15.01 -19.31 -27.14
CA VAL A 148 15.10 -19.55 -25.70
C VAL A 148 13.77 -20.07 -25.16
N GLY A 149 13.81 -21.03 -24.24
CA GLY A 149 12.61 -21.71 -23.70
C GLY A 149 11.62 -20.79 -22.96
N ALA A 150 10.45 -21.33 -22.63
CA ALA A 150 9.36 -20.59 -21.98
C ALA A 150 9.66 -20.21 -20.51
N GLU A 151 10.55 -20.95 -19.84
CA GLU A 151 10.94 -20.75 -18.43
C GLU A 151 12.32 -20.11 -18.28
N ALA A 152 12.75 -19.36 -19.29
CA ALA A 152 14.10 -18.84 -19.33
C ALA A 152 14.39 -17.79 -18.26
N GLN A 153 15.60 -17.89 -17.72
CA GLN A 153 16.14 -16.98 -16.74
C GLN A 153 17.52 -16.51 -17.20
N ALA A 154 17.79 -15.21 -17.04
CA ALA A 154 19.03 -14.60 -17.50
C ALA A 154 19.49 -13.51 -16.54
N HIS A 155 20.73 -13.65 -16.04
CA HIS A 155 21.34 -12.67 -15.15
C HIS A 155 22.08 -11.59 -15.94
N TYR A 156 21.87 -10.34 -15.56
CA TYR A 156 22.62 -9.20 -16.09
C TYR A 156 23.27 -8.42 -14.95
N GLU A 157 24.31 -7.67 -15.27
CA GLU A 157 25.02 -6.81 -14.32
C GLU A 157 25.22 -5.43 -14.94
N LEU A 158 24.83 -4.39 -14.21
CA LEU A 158 25.06 -3.00 -14.52
C LEU A 158 25.88 -2.37 -13.40
N THR A 159 26.72 -1.39 -13.72
CA THR A 159 27.33 -0.50 -12.73
C THR A 159 26.76 0.89 -12.90
N ALA A 160 26.19 1.40 -11.82
CA ALA A 160 25.77 2.78 -11.66
C ALA A 160 26.90 3.56 -10.99
N ALA A 161 27.32 4.69 -11.56
CA ALA A 161 28.39 5.50 -11.01
C ALA A 161 28.00 6.98 -10.94
N ARG A 162 28.36 7.67 -9.85
CA ARG A 162 28.25 9.11 -9.69
C ARG A 162 29.44 9.64 -8.89
N GLY A 163 30.30 10.41 -9.55
CA GLY A 163 31.54 10.88 -8.92
C GLY A 163 32.40 9.69 -8.50
N SER A 164 32.71 9.59 -7.20
CA SER A 164 33.45 8.48 -6.62
C SER A 164 32.58 7.32 -6.12
N THR A 165 31.26 7.46 -6.17
CA THR A 165 30.34 6.43 -5.67
C THR A 165 29.94 5.52 -6.81
N GLU A 166 30.16 4.22 -6.64
CA GLU A 166 29.75 3.19 -7.58
C GLU A 166 28.87 2.16 -6.89
N GLU A 167 27.85 1.68 -7.61
CA GLU A 167 26.93 0.67 -7.14
C GLU A 167 26.70 -0.37 -8.22
N ARG A 168 26.98 -1.64 -7.90
CA ARG A 168 26.72 -2.77 -8.79
C ARG A 168 25.29 -3.25 -8.65
N VAL A 169 24.61 -3.34 -9.78
CA VAL A 169 23.22 -3.72 -9.90
C VAL A 169 23.14 -5.06 -10.63
N ARG A 170 22.80 -6.10 -9.88
CA ARG A 170 22.60 -7.44 -10.41
C ARG A 170 21.12 -7.70 -10.58
N GLY A 171 20.71 -7.96 -11.80
CA GLY A 171 19.32 -8.26 -12.11
C GLY A 171 19.13 -9.62 -12.72
N LEU A 172 17.88 -10.04 -12.72
CA LEU A 172 17.44 -11.28 -13.33
C LEU A 172 16.24 -10.97 -14.21
N PHE A 173 16.34 -11.35 -15.48
CA PHE A 173 15.21 -11.50 -16.37
C PHE A 173 14.62 -12.88 -16.15
N GLN A 174 13.31 -12.94 -15.90
CA GLN A 174 12.55 -14.18 -15.91
C GLN A 174 11.43 -14.03 -16.93
N ARG A 175 11.32 -14.98 -17.85
CA ARG A 175 10.22 -15.02 -18.81
C ARG A 175 8.95 -15.46 -18.07
N ALA A 176 8.00 -14.54 -17.88
CA ALA A 176 6.72 -14.89 -17.28
C ALA A 176 5.84 -15.62 -18.31
N SER A 177 5.55 -16.89 -18.07
CA SER A 177 4.52 -17.63 -18.80
C SER A 177 3.17 -17.33 -18.14
N GLU A 178 2.44 -16.32 -18.63
CA GLU A 178 1.04 -16.16 -18.24
C GLU A 178 0.21 -17.27 -18.92
N GLU A 179 -0.17 -18.30 -18.16
CA GLU A 179 -1.24 -19.24 -18.55
C GLU A 179 -2.58 -18.53 -18.36
N GLY A 180 -3.13 -17.98 -19.45
CA GLY A 180 -4.51 -17.53 -19.47
C GLY A 180 -5.49 -18.72 -19.49
N PRO A 181 -6.70 -18.59 -18.93
CA PRO A 181 -7.73 -19.64 -18.94
C PRO A 181 -8.26 -19.98 -20.33
N THR A 182 -7.97 -19.14 -21.34
CA THR A 182 -8.15 -19.44 -22.76
C THR A 182 -6.78 -19.70 -23.37
N ALA A 183 -6.64 -20.85 -24.05
CA ALA A 183 -5.41 -21.44 -24.60
C ALA A 183 -4.70 -20.59 -25.69
N SER A 184 -4.36 -19.35 -25.36
CA SER A 184 -3.42 -18.52 -26.11
C SER A 184 -2.32 -18.10 -25.14
N ARG A 185 -1.22 -18.87 -25.12
CA ARG A 185 -0.01 -18.57 -24.36
C ARG A 185 0.62 -17.30 -24.95
N ARG A 186 0.24 -16.12 -24.44
CA ARG A 186 0.89 -14.87 -24.80
C ARG A 186 2.16 -14.73 -23.97
N VAL A 187 3.29 -14.94 -24.62
CA VAL A 187 4.58 -14.60 -24.03
C VAL A 187 4.78 -13.09 -24.17
N SER A 188 4.91 -12.36 -23.06
CA SER A 188 5.47 -11.01 -23.09
C SER A 188 6.94 -11.11 -23.49
N ALA A 189 7.30 -10.64 -24.68
CA ALA A 189 8.67 -10.69 -25.19
C ALA A 189 9.62 -9.76 -24.43
N THR A 190 9.09 -8.73 -23.78
CA THR A 190 9.82 -7.78 -22.94
C THR A 190 9.76 -8.18 -21.48
N VAL A 191 10.93 -8.29 -20.85
CA VAL A 191 11.09 -8.55 -19.42
C VAL A 191 11.74 -7.33 -18.77
N ALA A 192 11.11 -6.82 -17.71
CA ALA A 192 11.59 -5.66 -16.96
C ALA A 192 12.07 -6.09 -15.57
N SER A 193 13.23 -5.58 -15.17
CA SER A 193 13.81 -5.78 -13.85
C SER A 193 14.14 -4.41 -13.25
N ARG A 194 13.60 -4.14 -12.07
CA ARG A 194 13.63 -2.84 -11.40
C ARG A 194 14.56 -2.93 -10.19
N HIS A 195 15.45 -1.96 -10.06
CA HIS A 195 16.46 -1.87 -9.02
C HIS A 195 16.48 -0.49 -8.40
N VAL A 196 16.39 -0.46 -7.08
CA VAL A 196 16.53 0.76 -6.27
C VAL A 196 17.99 0.90 -5.87
N LEU A 197 18.61 2.04 -6.19
CA LEU A 197 19.99 2.32 -5.78
C LEU A 197 20.05 2.70 -4.30
N GLY A 198 20.91 2.00 -3.55
CA GLY A 198 21.05 2.13 -2.10
C GLY A 198 22.10 3.14 -1.65
N THR A 199 23.02 3.55 -2.54
CA THR A 199 24.13 4.46 -2.24
C THR A 199 24.12 5.72 -3.10
N ILE A 200 23.55 5.65 -4.30
CA ILE A 200 23.45 6.78 -5.23
C ILE A 200 22.10 7.50 -5.03
N HIS A 201 22.17 8.70 -4.46
CA HIS A 201 21.01 9.55 -4.16
C HIS A 201 21.18 10.98 -4.69
N GLY A 202 20.08 11.69 -4.90
CA GLY A 202 20.04 13.10 -5.28
C GLY A 202 20.07 13.34 -6.79
N ALA A 203 19.95 14.60 -7.17
CA ALA A 203 20.10 15.04 -8.55
C ALA A 203 21.58 15.09 -8.97
N GLY A 204 21.84 15.02 -10.27
CA GLY A 204 23.18 15.15 -10.84
C GLY A 204 23.47 14.15 -11.95
N PRO A 205 24.65 14.29 -12.60
CA PRO A 205 25.12 13.34 -13.59
C PRO A 205 25.35 11.97 -12.96
N MET A 206 25.11 10.94 -13.73
CA MET A 206 25.28 9.56 -13.37
C MET A 206 25.65 8.79 -14.63
N THR A 207 26.57 7.84 -14.52
CA THR A 207 26.93 6.94 -15.62
C THR A 207 26.31 5.58 -15.34
N VAL A 208 25.71 4.97 -16.37
CA VAL A 208 25.27 3.58 -16.35
C VAL A 208 26.17 2.80 -17.30
N ILE A 209 26.75 1.72 -16.79
CA ILE A 209 27.67 0.85 -17.51
C ILE A 209 27.03 -0.54 -17.58
N LEU A 210 27.01 -1.15 -18.76
CA LEU A 210 26.62 -2.54 -18.91
C LEU A 210 27.85 -3.43 -18.68
N ASP A 211 27.92 -4.13 -17.56
CA ASP A 211 29.07 -4.99 -17.25
C ASP A 211 28.92 -6.38 -17.85
N ARG A 212 27.69 -6.90 -17.82
CA ARG A 212 27.37 -8.24 -18.33
C ARG A 212 25.97 -8.30 -18.91
N LEU A 213 25.89 -8.73 -20.17
CA LEU A 213 24.65 -9.11 -20.84
C LEU A 213 24.74 -10.60 -21.24
N PRO A 214 23.77 -11.44 -20.84
CA PRO A 214 23.76 -12.84 -21.20
C PRO A 214 23.33 -13.02 -22.66
N GLU A 215 23.91 -14.01 -23.35
CA GLU A 215 23.67 -14.29 -24.77
C GLU A 215 22.21 -14.65 -25.09
N SER A 216 21.47 -15.15 -24.09
CA SER A 216 20.04 -15.44 -24.20
C SER A 216 19.16 -14.19 -24.32
N VAL A 217 19.70 -13.00 -24.06
CA VAL A 217 18.99 -11.71 -24.14
C VAL A 217 19.47 -10.95 -25.36
N GLN A 218 18.55 -10.56 -26.23
CA GLN A 218 18.84 -9.78 -27.41
C GLN A 218 19.17 -8.32 -27.04
N PRO A 219 20.26 -7.76 -27.57
CA PRO A 219 20.49 -6.33 -27.49
C PRO A 219 19.52 -5.57 -28.42
N PRO A 220 19.24 -4.27 -28.15
CA PRO A 220 19.78 -3.48 -27.05
C PRO A 220 19.06 -3.72 -25.72
N LEU A 221 19.81 -3.66 -24.63
CA LEU A 221 19.24 -3.53 -23.28
C LEU A 221 18.80 -2.09 -23.06
N ARG A 222 17.50 -1.88 -22.84
CA ARG A 222 16.93 -0.57 -22.55
C ARG A 222 16.94 -0.35 -21.04
N VAL A 223 17.73 0.60 -20.55
CA VAL A 223 17.75 0.97 -19.13
C VAL A 223 17.02 2.31 -18.95
N VAL A 224 15.93 2.27 -18.19
CA VAL A 224 15.11 3.42 -17.84
C VAL A 224 15.54 3.92 -16.48
N VAL A 225 15.93 5.19 -16.39
CA VAL A 225 16.31 5.83 -15.12
C VAL A 225 15.17 6.68 -14.62
N ARG A 226 14.73 6.42 -13.38
CA ARG A 226 13.68 7.19 -12.71
C ARG A 226 14.22 7.76 -11.40
N ALA A 227 13.70 8.93 -11.04
CA ALA A 227 13.93 9.57 -9.75
C ALA A 227 12.63 9.55 -8.96
N GLU A 228 12.65 9.00 -7.76
CA GLU A 228 11.51 9.01 -6.87
C GLU A 228 11.73 10.02 -5.73
N PRO A 229 10.68 10.80 -5.37
CA PRO A 229 10.79 11.84 -4.36
C PRO A 229 10.83 11.29 -2.93
N PHE A 230 10.52 10.02 -2.74
CA PHE A 230 10.46 9.37 -1.44
C PHE A 230 11.39 8.16 -1.41
N SER A 231 12.12 7.97 -0.31
CA SER A 231 12.82 6.72 -0.04
C SER A 231 11.96 5.81 0.83
N GLN A 232 12.08 4.50 0.63
CA GLN A 232 11.36 3.52 1.43
C GLN A 232 11.63 3.69 2.93
N LYS A 233 12.87 4.02 3.31
CA LYS A 233 13.26 4.30 4.70
C LYS A 233 12.52 5.53 5.25
N MET A 234 12.39 6.58 4.45
CA MET A 234 11.67 7.80 4.84
C MET A 234 10.17 7.52 5.00
N LEU A 235 9.58 6.73 4.10
CA LEU A 235 8.18 6.30 4.23
C LEU A 235 7.97 5.42 5.45
N ALA A 236 8.86 4.45 5.71
CA ALA A 236 8.79 3.59 6.88
C ALA A 236 8.87 4.41 8.18
N ALA A 237 9.79 5.38 8.25
CA ALA A 237 9.93 6.26 9.42
C ALA A 237 8.67 7.13 9.62
N LEU A 238 8.15 7.74 8.54
CA LEU A 238 6.92 8.53 8.60
C LEU A 238 5.73 7.69 9.06
N PHE A 239 5.56 6.49 8.50
CA PHE A 239 4.43 5.62 8.82
C PHE A 239 4.54 5.05 10.24
N ALA A 240 5.75 4.75 10.71
CA ALA A 240 5.97 4.37 12.10
C ALA A 240 5.57 5.50 13.07
N LEU A 241 5.96 6.74 12.76
CA LEU A 241 5.60 7.91 13.57
C LEU A 241 4.09 8.15 13.59
N LEU A 242 3.43 8.02 12.43
CA LEU A 242 1.97 8.12 12.33
C LEU A 242 1.26 6.98 13.08
N ALA A 243 1.77 5.74 13.00
CA ALA A 243 1.23 4.61 13.75
C ALA A 243 1.28 4.85 15.27
N VAL A 244 2.38 5.41 15.78
CA VAL A 244 2.51 5.81 17.19
C VAL A 244 1.49 6.89 17.55
N ALA A 245 1.32 7.92 16.71
CA ALA A 245 0.34 8.98 16.93
C ALA A 245 -1.11 8.45 16.97
N VAL A 246 -1.44 7.55 16.03
CA VAL A 246 -2.73 6.85 15.96
C VAL A 246 -2.98 6.03 17.22
N LEU A 247 -2.02 5.21 17.66
CA LEU A 247 -2.12 4.43 18.89
C LEU A 247 -2.30 5.32 20.12
N TRP A 248 -1.59 6.45 20.18
CA TRP A 248 -1.73 7.40 21.28
C TRP A 248 -3.15 8.00 21.34
N VAL A 249 -3.73 8.36 20.20
CA VAL A 249 -5.12 8.87 20.12
C VAL A 249 -6.10 7.78 20.55
N ASP A 250 -5.94 6.56 20.06
CA ASP A 250 -6.78 5.42 20.39
C ASP A 250 -6.76 5.09 21.90
N VAL A 251 -5.58 5.09 22.53
CA VAL A 251 -5.44 4.95 23.99
C VAL A 251 -6.18 6.07 24.73
N LYS A 252 -6.11 7.31 24.24
CA LYS A 252 -6.82 8.44 24.86
C LYS A 252 -8.34 8.35 24.71
N VAL A 253 -8.83 7.85 23.58
CA VAL A 253 -10.26 7.58 23.35
C VAL A 253 -10.72 6.42 24.24
N SER A 254 -9.96 5.34 24.31
CA SER A 254 -10.31 4.18 25.13
C SER A 254 -10.31 4.47 26.63
N ARG A 255 -9.44 5.38 27.11
CA ARG A 255 -9.49 5.89 28.50
C ARG A 255 -10.82 6.56 28.86
N ARG A 256 -11.64 6.94 27.86
CA ARG A 256 -12.99 7.49 28.05
C ARG A 256 -14.08 6.43 27.99
N LYS A 257 -13.70 5.14 28.00
CA LYS A 257 -14.61 3.98 27.88
C LYS A 257 -15.41 3.97 26.57
N ILE A 258 -14.87 4.61 25.53
CA ILE A 258 -15.41 4.55 24.18
C ILE A 258 -14.71 3.39 23.48
N GLU A 259 -15.49 2.43 22.98
CA GLU A 259 -14.95 1.39 22.11
C GLU A 259 -14.44 2.03 20.82
N SER A 260 -13.17 1.81 20.52
CA SER A 260 -12.53 2.44 19.37
C SER A 260 -11.84 1.38 18.51
N ALA A 261 -12.25 1.37 17.24
CA ALA A 261 -11.54 0.68 16.16
C ALA A 261 -10.57 1.63 15.42
N TYR A 262 -10.26 2.80 16.01
CA TYR A 262 -9.51 3.86 15.33
C TYR A 262 -8.06 3.45 15.01
N ALA A 263 -7.36 2.83 15.96
CA ALA A 263 -5.99 2.38 15.70
C ALA A 263 -5.92 1.26 14.66
N ALA A 264 -6.83 0.30 14.74
CA ALA A 264 -6.89 -0.81 13.79
C ALA A 264 -7.16 -0.27 12.37
N SER A 265 -8.15 0.62 12.23
CA SER A 265 -8.56 1.18 10.95
C SER A 265 -7.42 1.96 10.28
N MET A 266 -6.79 2.91 10.99
CA MET A 266 -5.67 3.70 10.46
C MET A 266 -4.41 2.87 10.24
N GLY A 267 -4.13 1.89 11.11
CA GLY A 267 -3.00 0.98 10.96
C GLY A 267 -3.08 0.15 9.68
N VAL A 268 -4.28 -0.30 9.30
CA VAL A 268 -4.52 -1.00 8.03
C VAL A 268 -4.21 -0.10 6.83
N VAL A 269 -4.58 1.19 6.85
CA VAL A 269 -4.22 2.13 5.77
C VAL A 269 -2.70 2.16 5.61
N LEU A 270 -1.99 2.47 6.70
CA LEU A 270 -0.54 2.66 6.68
C LEU A 270 0.17 1.40 6.20
N ALA A 271 -0.21 0.24 6.72
CA ALA A 271 0.38 -1.04 6.34
C ALA A 271 0.08 -1.38 4.87
N SER A 272 -1.15 -1.17 4.40
CA SER A 272 -1.55 -1.48 3.03
C SER A 272 -0.85 -0.58 2.02
N THR A 273 -0.77 0.73 2.30
CA THR A 273 -0.02 1.67 1.45
C THR A 273 1.47 1.34 1.43
N PHE A 274 2.06 1.00 2.58
CA PHE A 274 3.46 0.61 2.64
C PHE A 274 3.74 -0.70 1.89
N TYR A 275 2.86 -1.69 2.01
CA TYR A 275 2.93 -2.94 1.27
C TYR A 275 2.81 -2.71 -0.23
N LEU A 276 1.80 -1.95 -0.67
CA LEU A 276 1.61 -1.65 -2.08
C LEU A 276 2.83 -0.92 -2.65
N HIS A 277 3.35 0.06 -1.90
CA HIS A 277 4.57 0.75 -2.30
C HIS A 277 5.74 -0.23 -2.41
N GLY A 278 6.02 -1.05 -1.40
CA GLY A 278 7.10 -2.06 -1.44
C GLY A 278 6.96 -3.05 -2.60
N HIS A 279 5.77 -3.63 -2.74
CA HIS A 279 5.45 -4.64 -3.74
C HIS A 279 5.65 -4.14 -5.18
N PHE A 280 5.14 -2.94 -5.50
CA PHE A 280 5.27 -2.37 -6.85
C PHE A 280 6.61 -1.65 -7.06
N THR A 281 7.33 -1.29 -6.00
CA THR A 281 8.69 -0.74 -6.10
C THR A 281 9.80 -1.79 -6.04
N ARG A 282 9.45 -3.07 -5.79
CA ARG A 282 10.37 -4.20 -5.61
C ARG A 282 11.52 -3.87 -4.66
N ALA A 283 11.18 -3.20 -3.57
CA ALA A 283 12.07 -3.17 -2.43
C ALA A 283 12.29 -4.62 -1.94
N SER A 284 13.52 -4.95 -1.58
CA SER A 284 13.98 -6.30 -1.18
C SER A 284 12.91 -7.20 -0.51
N LEU A 285 12.89 -8.50 -0.84
CA LEU A 285 12.04 -9.54 -0.22
C LEU A 285 11.75 -9.41 1.30
N PRO A 286 12.71 -8.99 2.16
CA PRO A 286 12.46 -8.80 3.59
C PRO A 286 11.42 -7.71 3.90
N SER A 287 11.38 -6.62 3.13
CA SER A 287 10.40 -5.55 3.34
C SER A 287 9.00 -5.94 2.88
N ASP A 288 8.89 -6.76 1.83
CA ASP A 288 7.61 -7.30 1.37
C ASP A 288 7.03 -8.29 2.37
N LEU A 289 7.87 -9.14 2.99
CA LEU A 289 7.48 -10.03 4.07
C LEU A 289 7.05 -9.26 5.32
N LEU A 290 7.79 -8.22 5.73
CA LEU A 290 7.44 -7.40 6.88
C LEU A 290 6.14 -6.62 6.64
N ALA A 291 5.96 -6.07 5.44
CA ALA A 291 4.74 -5.37 5.05
C ALA A 291 3.54 -6.32 4.91
N ALA A 292 3.71 -7.50 4.32
CA ALA A 292 2.67 -8.53 4.25
C ALA A 292 2.29 -9.06 5.65
N THR A 293 3.26 -9.20 6.55
CA THR A 293 3.01 -9.57 7.95
C THR A 293 2.26 -8.47 8.67
N LEU A 294 2.64 -7.21 8.50
CA LEU A 294 1.92 -6.06 9.07
C LEU A 294 0.49 -5.96 8.52
N VAL A 295 0.28 -6.14 7.22
CA VAL A 295 -1.06 -6.17 6.61
C VAL A 295 -1.87 -7.36 7.10
N GLY A 296 -1.28 -8.54 7.24
CA GLY A 296 -1.96 -9.72 7.77
C GLY A 296 -2.36 -9.56 9.24
N VAL A 297 -1.44 -9.06 10.07
CA VAL A 297 -1.65 -8.82 11.50
C VAL A 297 -2.65 -7.68 11.74
N LEU A 298 -2.51 -6.56 11.04
CA LEU A 298 -3.40 -5.40 11.22
C LEU A 298 -4.73 -5.55 10.47
N GLY A 299 -4.71 -6.10 9.25
CA GLY A 299 -5.88 -6.29 8.38
C GLY A 299 -6.82 -7.42 8.81
N GLY A 300 -6.32 -8.41 9.55
CA GLY A 300 -7.16 -9.45 10.15
C GLY A 300 -8.02 -8.98 11.32
N GLY A 301 -7.99 -7.69 11.70
CA GLY A 301 -8.72 -7.11 12.83
C GLY A 301 -8.17 -7.51 14.21
N VAL A 302 -7.74 -8.76 14.36
CA VAL A 302 -7.24 -9.34 15.62
C VAL A 302 -5.89 -8.76 16.04
N GLY A 303 -4.94 -8.54 15.14
CA GLY A 303 -3.63 -8.02 15.53
C GLY A 303 -3.63 -6.51 15.83
N GLY A 304 -4.47 -5.72 15.15
CA GLY A 304 -4.75 -4.34 15.53
C GLY A 304 -5.41 -4.25 16.91
N GLU A 305 -6.40 -5.10 17.17
CA GLU A 305 -7.07 -5.23 18.47
C GLU A 305 -6.09 -5.68 19.58
N ILE A 306 -5.21 -6.65 19.32
CA ILE A 306 -4.17 -7.12 20.27
C ILE A 306 -3.16 -6.01 20.55
N LEU A 307 -2.65 -5.30 19.54
CA LEU A 307 -1.73 -4.18 19.73
C LEU A 307 -2.41 -3.04 20.50
N ALA A 308 -3.67 -2.74 20.20
CA ALA A 308 -4.45 -1.77 20.95
C ALA A 308 -4.66 -2.23 22.41
N ARG A 309 -4.90 -3.53 22.67
CA ARG A 309 -5.01 -4.09 24.03
C ARG A 309 -3.69 -4.03 24.79
N ILE A 310 -2.57 -4.36 24.15
CA ILE A 310 -1.24 -4.27 24.75
C ILE A 310 -0.89 -2.81 25.07
N ALA A 311 -1.10 -1.89 24.12
CA ALA A 311 -0.86 -0.46 24.33
C ALA A 311 -1.72 0.09 25.49
N ARG A 312 -2.98 -0.34 25.59
CA ARG A 312 -3.87 -0.02 26.71
C ARG A 312 -3.39 -0.61 28.05
N GLY A 313 -2.78 -1.80 28.04
CA GLY A 313 -2.24 -2.46 29.23
C GLY A 313 -0.90 -1.90 29.73
N VAL A 314 -0.07 -1.34 28.84
CA VAL A 314 1.28 -0.84 29.18
C VAL A 314 1.28 0.65 29.55
N ALA A 315 0.30 1.44 29.08
CA ALA A 315 0.24 2.86 29.39
C ALA A 315 -0.17 3.08 30.88
N PRO A 316 0.71 3.65 31.75
CA PRO A 316 0.40 3.80 33.16
C PRO A 316 -0.89 4.59 33.36
N GLY A 317 -1.83 3.95 34.06
CA GLY A 317 -3.04 4.60 34.55
C GLY A 317 -2.62 5.61 35.62
N LYS A 318 -2.88 6.89 35.39
CA LYS A 318 -2.97 7.82 36.51
C LYS A 318 -4.36 7.59 37.13
N SER A 319 -4.38 6.82 38.21
CA SER A 319 -5.44 6.86 39.22
C SER A 319 -5.45 8.23 39.89
#